data_AF-A0A531MKA8-F1
#
_entry.id   AF-A0A531MKA8-F1
#
_cell.length_a   1.000
_cell.length_b   1.000
_cell.length_c   1.000
_cell.angle_alpha   90.00
_cell.angle_beta   90.00
_cell.angle_gamma   90.00
#
_symmetry.space_group_name_H-M   'P 1'
#
loop_
_entity.id
_entity.type
_entity.pdbx_description
1 polymer ?
#
loop_
_entity_poly.entity_id
_entity_poly.type
_entity_poly.pdbx_seq_one_letter_code
_entity_poly.pdbx_strand_id
1 'polypeptide(L)'
;RSSIGMCFQHFNLFPHMTAIQNCMEGPVQVLGLSRKEALERSEELLKMVGMIDKRDQHPSRLSGGQQQRVAIARALAMRPKVMLFDEVTSALDPEVIGEVTHVIRKLVAEHNLTMIMVTHQMGFARDISDRVCFFYGGSIEEQAPPQTLFTSPQRDRTKQFLSAVKEAV
;
A
#
# COMPACT_ATOMS: atom_id res chain seq x y z
N ARG A 1 5.30 -16.65 8.81
CA ARG A 1 4.53 -15.42 8.42
C ARG A 1 5.38 -14.35 7.73
N SER A 2 6.72 -14.40 7.77
CA SER A 2 7.63 -13.40 7.15
C SER A 2 7.51 -13.24 5.63
N SER A 3 6.86 -14.17 4.93
CA SER A 3 6.68 -14.13 3.47
C SER A 3 5.52 -13.25 3.00
N ILE A 4 4.70 -12.73 3.91
CA ILE A 4 3.56 -11.86 3.61
C ILE A 4 3.82 -10.51 4.28
N GLY A 5 3.84 -9.44 3.48
CA GLY A 5 3.91 -8.06 3.96
C GLY A 5 2.51 -7.47 4.02
N MET A 6 2.27 -6.58 4.98
CA MET A 6 0.99 -5.91 5.13
C MET A 6 1.21 -4.43 5.41
N CYS A 7 0.45 -3.60 4.70
CA CYS A 7 0.32 -2.17 4.93
C CYS A 7 -1.13 -1.89 5.34
N PHE A 8 -1.31 -1.27 6.50
CA PHE A 8 -2.60 -1.08 7.15
C PHE A 8 -3.17 0.31 6.85
N GLN A 9 -4.48 0.47 7.07
CA GLN A 9 -5.17 1.75 7.02
C GLN A 9 -4.56 2.77 8.00
N HIS A 10 -4.24 2.32 9.21
CA HIS A 10 -3.45 3.09 10.17
C HIS A 10 -1.97 2.73 10.04
N PHE A 11 -1.09 3.74 9.99
CA PHE A 11 0.33 3.58 9.65
C PHE A 11 1.07 2.56 10.53
N ASN A 12 0.62 2.41 11.78
CA ASN A 12 1.13 1.45 12.77
C ASN A 12 2.66 1.48 12.89
N LEU A 13 3.27 2.66 12.75
CA LEU A 13 4.71 2.85 12.93
C LEU A 13 5.06 2.78 14.42
N PHE A 14 6.26 2.32 14.73
CA PHE A 14 6.78 2.33 16.09
C PHE A 14 7.13 3.78 16.47
N PRO A 15 6.42 4.41 17.43
CA PRO A 15 6.52 5.85 17.68
C PRO A 15 7.88 6.25 18.29
N HIS A 16 8.51 5.32 19.02
CA HIS A 16 9.80 5.52 19.67
C HIS A 16 11.00 5.29 18.73
N MET A 17 10.75 4.91 17.47
CA MET A 17 11.77 4.67 16.46
C MET A 17 11.70 5.72 15.36
N THR A 18 12.83 6.05 14.73
CA THR A 18 12.88 6.87 13.52
C THR A 18 12.38 6.10 12.30
N ALA A 19 12.22 6.77 11.15
CA ALA A 19 11.80 6.12 9.91
C ALA A 19 12.76 5.00 9.46
N ILE A 20 14.08 5.21 9.57
CA ILE A 20 15.06 4.18 9.25
C ILE A 20 15.00 3.01 10.23
N GLN A 21 14.88 3.29 11.53
CA GLN A 21 14.76 2.26 12.56
C GLN A 21 13.50 1.42 12.37
N ASN A 22 12.36 2.05 12.01
CA ASN A 22 11.12 1.35 11.68
C ASN A 22 11.32 0.32 10.54
N CYS A 23 12.11 0.67 9.52
CA CYS A 23 12.40 -0.22 8.39
C CYS A 23 13.41 -1.32 8.73
N MET A 24 14.39 -1.02 9.60
CA MET A 24 15.45 -1.96 9.99
C MET A 24 15.01 -3.01 10.99
N GLU A 25 14.01 -2.72 11.84
CA GLU A 25 13.66 -3.58 12.99
C GLU A 25 13.32 -5.02 12.56
N GLY A 26 12.43 -5.18 11.58
CA GLY A 26 12.07 -6.50 11.05
C GLY A 26 13.25 -7.26 10.45
N PRO A 27 14.01 -6.68 9.50
CA PRO A 27 15.24 -7.27 8.96
C PRO A 27 16.24 -7.75 10.01
N VAL A 28 16.47 -6.98 11.07
CA VAL A 28 17.43 -7.36 12.12
C VAL A 28 16.86 -8.45 13.02
N GLN A 29 15.68 -8.22 13.61
CA GLN A 29 15.16 -9.11 14.65
C GLN A 29 14.59 -10.42 14.08
N VAL A 30 14.02 -10.39 12.88
CA VAL A 30 13.27 -11.52 12.32
C VAL A 30 14.07 -12.24 11.23
N LEU A 31 14.81 -11.51 10.39
CA LEU A 31 15.63 -12.13 9.33
C LEU A 31 17.07 -12.39 9.75
N GLY A 32 17.50 -11.87 10.91
CA GLY A 32 18.87 -12.06 11.42
C GLY A 32 19.94 -11.32 10.62
N LEU A 33 19.56 -10.29 9.85
CA LEU A 33 20.52 -9.51 9.07
C LEU A 33 21.43 -8.68 9.99
N SER A 34 22.66 -8.47 9.55
CA SER A 34 23.53 -7.53 10.24
C SER A 34 22.94 -6.12 10.20
N ARG A 35 23.24 -5.30 11.21
CA ARG A 35 22.79 -3.90 11.24
C ARG A 35 23.20 -3.13 9.99
N LYS A 36 24.38 -3.44 9.42
CA LYS A 36 24.88 -2.82 8.20
C LYS A 36 23.99 -3.17 6.99
N GLU A 37 23.72 -4.45 6.76
CA GLU A 37 22.87 -4.89 5.65
C GLU A 37 21.42 -4.39 5.79
N ALA A 38 20.90 -4.39 7.02
CA ALA A 38 19.56 -3.85 7.30
C ALA A 38 19.48 -2.35 7.03
N LEU A 39 20.54 -1.59 7.38
CA LEU A 39 20.63 -0.16 7.11
C LEU A 39 20.64 0.11 5.61
N GLU A 40 21.56 -0.51 4.87
CA GLU A 40 21.69 -0.33 3.41
C GLU A 40 20.37 -0.63 2.69
N ARG A 41 19.71 -1.75 3.03
CA ARG A 41 18.40 -2.10 2.48
C ARG A 41 17.32 -1.08 2.83
N SER A 42 17.31 -0.60 4.08
CA SER A 42 16.29 0.34 4.54
C SER A 42 16.47 1.71 3.88
N GLU A 43 17.70 2.15 3.66
CA GLU A 43 17.99 3.38 2.91
C GLU A 43 17.57 3.29 1.45
N GLU A 44 17.83 2.15 0.79
CA GLU A 44 17.37 1.89 -0.58
C GLU A 44 15.85 2.01 -0.69
N LEU A 45 15.11 1.37 0.22
CA LEU A 45 13.64 1.40 0.23
C LEU A 45 13.09 2.77 0.60
N LEU A 46 13.69 3.46 1.58
CA LEU A 46 13.31 4.83 1.92
C LEU A 46 13.54 5.78 0.74
N LYS A 47 14.63 5.60 -0.02
CA LYS A 47 14.89 6.37 -1.24
C LYS A 47 13.83 6.08 -2.30
N MET A 48 13.47 4.82 -2.50
CA MET A 48 12.45 4.41 -3.48
C MET A 48 11.08 5.03 -3.19
N VAL A 49 10.69 5.16 -1.93
CA VAL A 49 9.43 5.82 -1.51
C VAL A 49 9.56 7.34 -1.27
N GLY A 50 10.72 7.94 -1.56
CA GLY A 50 10.94 9.39 -1.40
C GLY A 50 10.96 9.89 0.04
N MET A 51 11.52 9.10 0.97
CA MET A 51 11.61 9.37 2.41
C MET A 51 13.04 9.36 2.96
N ILE A 52 14.07 9.28 2.10
CA ILE A 52 15.47 9.21 2.53
C ILE A 52 15.92 10.45 3.32
N ASP A 53 15.50 11.65 2.92
CA ASP A 53 15.86 12.91 3.60
C ASP A 53 15.22 13.04 4.99
N LYS A 54 14.24 12.18 5.29
CA LYS A 54 13.52 12.13 6.57
C LYS A 54 13.81 10.86 7.37
N ARG A 55 14.83 10.09 6.99
CA ARG A 55 15.17 8.80 7.60
C ARG A 55 15.36 8.88 9.12
N ASP A 56 15.86 10.00 9.62
CA ASP A 56 16.18 10.22 11.04
C ASP A 56 15.03 10.90 11.81
N GLN A 57 13.86 11.10 11.17
CA GLN A 57 12.70 11.68 11.83
C GLN A 57 11.83 10.59 12.49
N HIS A 58 11.25 10.92 13.65
CA HIS A 58 10.23 10.11 14.30
C HIS A 58 8.85 10.29 13.63
N PRO A 59 7.95 9.29 13.71
CA PRO A 59 6.61 9.35 13.12
C PRO A 59 5.81 10.61 13.47
N SER A 60 5.96 11.14 14.68
CA SER A 60 5.28 12.36 15.13
C SER A 60 5.66 13.63 14.35
N ARG A 61 6.76 13.61 13.59
CA ARG A 61 7.21 14.72 12.73
C ARG A 61 6.87 14.52 11.26
N LEU A 62 6.18 13.44 10.91
CA LEU A 62 5.82 13.09 9.54
C LEU A 62 4.33 13.34 9.29
N SER A 63 4.00 13.86 8.10
CA SER A 63 2.60 13.93 7.65
C SER A 63 2.00 12.52 7.47
N GLY A 64 0.67 12.40 7.40
CA GLY A 64 0.01 11.10 7.23
C GLY A 64 0.53 10.30 6.03
N GLY A 65 0.64 10.93 4.85
CA GLY A 65 1.17 10.24 3.68
C GLY A 65 2.66 9.90 3.78
N GLN A 66 3.45 10.70 4.49
CA GLN A 66 4.85 10.37 4.78
C GLN A 66 4.95 9.16 5.70
N GLN A 67 4.13 9.09 6.75
CA GLN A 67 4.04 7.92 7.62
C GLN A 67 3.64 6.68 6.83
N GLN A 68 2.69 6.81 5.89
CA GLN A 68 2.27 5.69 5.06
C GLN A 68 3.37 5.22 4.10
N ARG A 69 4.11 6.15 3.48
CA ARG A 69 5.28 5.79 2.65
C ARG A 69 6.36 5.06 3.45
N VAL A 70 6.61 5.47 4.70
CA VAL A 70 7.50 4.74 5.62
C VAL A 70 6.94 3.36 5.97
N ALA A 71 5.63 3.22 6.19
CA ALA A 71 4.99 1.93 6.47
C ALA A 71 5.12 0.95 5.30
N ILE A 72 4.99 1.44 4.05
CA ILE A 72 5.23 0.68 2.82
C ILE A 72 6.70 0.21 2.77
N ALA A 73 7.65 1.12 2.96
CA ALA A 73 9.08 0.78 2.97
C ALA A 73 9.41 -0.27 4.04
N ARG A 74 8.86 -0.13 5.26
CA ARG A 74 9.01 -1.12 6.34
C ARG A 74 8.49 -2.49 5.94
N ALA A 75 7.31 -2.56 5.35
CA ALA A 75 6.74 -3.84 4.91
C ALA A 75 7.59 -4.50 3.81
N LEU A 76 8.14 -3.70 2.88
CA LEU A 76 9.02 -4.18 1.81
C LEU A 76 10.42 -4.57 2.29
N ALA A 77 10.89 -4.03 3.43
CA ALA A 77 12.20 -4.37 4.00
C ALA A 77 12.33 -5.87 4.34
N MET A 78 11.18 -6.50 4.61
CA MET A 78 11.05 -7.94 4.83
C MET A 78 11.18 -8.78 3.54
N ARG A 79 11.22 -8.15 2.36
CA ARG A 79 11.18 -8.77 1.02
C ARG A 79 10.08 -9.86 0.92
N PRO A 80 8.82 -9.47 1.17
CA PRO A 80 7.72 -10.43 1.14
C PRO A 80 7.46 -10.92 -0.29
N LYS A 81 6.87 -12.11 -0.41
CA LYS A 81 6.39 -12.65 -1.69
C LYS A 81 5.04 -12.05 -2.11
N VAL A 82 4.23 -11.66 -1.12
CA VAL A 82 2.91 -11.07 -1.32
C VAL A 82 2.78 -9.83 -0.45
N MET A 83 2.29 -8.73 -1.00
CA MET A 83 1.93 -7.51 -0.27
C MET A 83 0.41 -7.35 -0.18
N LEU A 84 -0.08 -7.15 1.04
CA LEU A 84 -1.46 -6.83 1.34
C LEU A 84 -1.57 -5.34 1.64
N PHE A 85 -2.45 -4.64 0.94
CA PHE A 85 -2.78 -3.24 1.18
C PHE A 85 -4.22 -3.14 1.65
N ASP A 86 -4.43 -2.69 2.87
CA ASP A 86 -5.76 -2.57 3.48
C ASP A 86 -6.14 -1.09 3.60
N GLU A 87 -6.93 -0.59 2.65
CA GLU A 87 -7.41 0.79 2.57
C GLU A 87 -6.36 1.87 2.85
N VAL A 88 -5.16 1.70 2.29
CA VAL A 88 -3.98 2.51 2.65
C VAL A 88 -4.10 4.01 2.35
N THR A 89 -5.12 4.45 1.64
CA THR A 89 -5.39 5.85 1.32
C THR A 89 -6.59 6.44 2.05
N SER A 90 -7.40 5.67 2.80
CA SER A 90 -8.65 6.18 3.39
C SER A 90 -8.45 7.10 4.58
N ALA A 91 -7.34 6.95 5.30
CA ALA A 91 -6.98 7.81 6.43
C ALA A 91 -6.15 9.04 6.03
N LEU A 92 -6.09 9.39 4.73
CA LEU A 92 -5.26 10.46 4.20
C LEU A 92 -6.10 11.58 3.60
N ASP A 93 -5.63 12.81 3.74
CA ASP A 93 -6.21 13.97 3.08
C ASP A 93 -6.09 13.83 1.54
N PRO A 94 -7.06 14.33 0.76
CA PRO A 94 -7.09 14.19 -0.70
C PRO A 94 -5.80 14.65 -1.40
N GLU A 95 -5.16 15.70 -0.87
CA GLU A 95 -3.91 16.26 -1.41
C GLU A 95 -2.74 15.28 -1.36
N VAL A 96 -2.75 14.32 -0.43
CA VAL A 96 -1.62 13.40 -0.18
C VAL A 96 -1.85 12.00 -0.75
N ILE A 97 -3.09 11.65 -1.12
CA ILE A 97 -3.44 10.36 -1.74
C ILE A 97 -2.60 10.13 -3.02
N GLY A 98 -2.37 11.18 -3.81
CA GLY A 98 -1.56 11.11 -5.03
C GLY A 98 -0.12 10.62 -4.78
N GLU A 99 0.50 11.08 -3.70
CA GLU A 99 1.87 10.68 -3.35
C GLU A 99 1.97 9.18 -3.02
N VAL A 100 1.01 8.66 -2.25
CA VAL A 100 1.01 7.25 -1.83
C VAL A 100 0.67 6.34 -3.01
N THR A 101 -0.35 6.69 -3.80
CA THR A 101 -0.72 5.91 -5.00
C THR A 101 0.39 5.89 -6.04
N HIS A 102 1.18 6.97 -6.18
CA HIS A 102 2.34 7.00 -7.05
C HIS A 102 3.41 5.98 -6.65
N VAL A 103 3.72 5.87 -5.35
CA VAL A 103 4.65 4.85 -4.84
C VAL A 103 4.16 3.45 -5.18
N ILE A 104 2.86 3.18 -4.99
CA ILE A 104 2.29 1.86 -5.31
C ILE A 104 2.35 1.56 -6.81
N ARG A 105 2.07 2.54 -7.69
CA ARG A 105 2.24 2.38 -9.15
C ARG A 105 3.66 1.99 -9.52
N LYS A 106 4.64 2.64 -8.88
CA LYS A 106 6.05 2.33 -9.08
C LYS A 106 6.38 0.91 -8.66
N LEU A 107 5.84 0.45 -7.53
CA LEU A 107 6.01 -0.94 -7.08
C LEU A 107 5.45 -1.96 -8.07
N VAL A 108 4.24 -1.69 -8.60
CA VAL A 108 3.59 -2.54 -9.61
C VAL A 108 4.42 -2.59 -10.90
N ALA A 109 4.99 -1.46 -11.32
CA ALA A 109 5.74 -1.36 -12.58
C ALA A 109 7.16 -1.95 -12.50
N GLU A 110 7.84 -1.76 -11.37
CA GLU A 110 9.27 -2.08 -11.25
C GLU A 110 9.54 -3.44 -10.59
N HIS A 111 8.56 -4.01 -9.88
CA HIS A 111 8.75 -5.25 -9.13
C HIS A 111 7.73 -6.32 -9.50
N ASN A 112 8.21 -7.56 -9.65
CA ASN A 112 7.34 -8.73 -9.84
C ASN A 112 6.76 -9.20 -8.50
N LEU A 113 5.98 -8.32 -7.85
CA LEU A 113 5.42 -8.52 -6.52
C LEU A 113 3.92 -8.82 -6.62
N THR A 114 3.47 -9.91 -6.01
CA THR A 114 2.03 -10.19 -5.92
C THR A 114 1.39 -9.22 -4.93
N MET A 115 0.35 -8.52 -5.37
CA MET A 115 -0.33 -7.52 -4.56
C MET A 115 -1.82 -7.83 -4.45
N ILE A 116 -2.34 -7.75 -3.22
CA ILE A 116 -3.77 -7.80 -2.94
C ILE A 116 -4.11 -6.50 -2.25
N MET A 117 -5.12 -5.80 -2.76
CA MET A 117 -5.48 -4.48 -2.28
C MET A 117 -6.98 -4.34 -2.06
N VAL A 118 -7.33 -3.72 -0.94
CA VAL A 118 -8.68 -3.23 -0.63
C VAL A 118 -8.64 -1.71 -0.76
N THR A 119 -9.55 -1.12 -1.54
CA THR A 119 -9.59 0.33 -1.76
C THR A 119 -10.97 0.81 -2.19
N HIS A 120 -11.28 2.06 -1.86
CA HIS A 120 -12.42 2.82 -2.39
C HIS A 120 -12.01 3.73 -3.57
N GLN A 121 -10.73 3.80 -3.92
CA GLN A 121 -10.21 4.63 -5.00
C GLN A 121 -10.36 3.93 -6.36
N MET A 122 -11.55 4.00 -6.96
CA MET A 122 -11.90 3.23 -8.16
C MET A 122 -11.01 3.53 -9.38
N GLY A 123 -10.66 4.81 -9.60
CA GLY A 123 -9.75 5.18 -10.68
C GLY A 123 -8.37 4.54 -10.51
N PHE A 124 -7.86 4.52 -9.28
CA PHE A 124 -6.61 3.84 -8.97
C PHE A 124 -6.70 2.33 -9.18
N ALA A 125 -7.76 1.68 -8.68
CA ALA A 125 -7.99 0.26 -8.89
C ALA A 125 -8.06 -0.09 -10.39
N ARG A 126 -8.72 0.74 -11.19
CA ARG A 126 -8.83 0.58 -12.65
C ARG A 126 -7.47 0.59 -13.35
N ASP A 127 -6.55 1.42 -12.88
CA ASP A 127 -5.27 1.64 -13.57
C ASP A 127 -4.20 0.60 -13.25
N ILE A 128 -4.19 0.05 -12.03
CA ILE A 128 -3.07 -0.80 -11.57
C ILE A 128 -3.42 -2.27 -11.38
N SER A 129 -4.70 -2.64 -11.44
CA SER A 129 -5.14 -3.99 -11.07
C SER A 129 -5.29 -4.88 -12.30
N ASP A 130 -4.77 -6.10 -12.26
CA ASP A 130 -5.04 -7.10 -13.31
C ASP A 130 -6.47 -7.66 -13.21
N ARG A 131 -6.99 -7.74 -11.99
CA ARG A 131 -8.31 -8.28 -11.65
C ARG A 131 -8.94 -7.49 -10.51
N VAL A 132 -10.23 -7.21 -10.62
CA VAL A 132 -11.03 -6.54 -9.60
C VAL A 132 -12.12 -7.48 -9.10
N CYS A 133 -12.30 -7.54 -7.79
CA CYS A 133 -13.36 -8.31 -7.14
C CYS A 133 -14.28 -7.35 -6.39
N PHE A 134 -15.57 -7.36 -6.72
CA PHE A 134 -16.62 -6.65 -6.00
C PHE A 134 -17.26 -7.58 -4.97
N PHE A 135 -17.27 -7.14 -3.71
CA PHE A 135 -17.83 -7.89 -2.60
C PHE A 135 -19.18 -7.31 -2.17
N TYR A 136 -20.15 -8.20 -1.94
CA TYR A 136 -21.46 -7.85 -1.38
C TYR A 136 -21.99 -9.03 -0.55
N GLY A 137 -22.61 -8.74 0.60
CA GLY A 137 -23.17 -9.77 1.48
C GLY A 137 -22.15 -10.77 2.04
N GLY A 138 -20.87 -10.40 2.13
CA GLY A 138 -19.80 -11.30 2.59
C GLY A 138 -19.28 -12.28 1.51
N SER A 139 -19.71 -12.13 0.26
CA SER A 139 -19.27 -12.94 -0.88
C SER A 139 -18.75 -12.09 -2.04
N ILE A 140 -17.96 -12.70 -2.94
CA ILE A 140 -17.62 -12.08 -4.22
C ILE A 140 -18.87 -12.14 -5.10
N GLU A 141 -19.49 -10.99 -5.30
CA GLU A 141 -20.67 -10.83 -6.15
C GLU A 141 -20.27 -10.85 -7.63
N GLU A 142 -19.16 -10.18 -7.95
CA GLU A 142 -18.63 -10.11 -9.31
C GLU A 142 -17.10 -10.00 -9.29
N GLN A 143 -16.44 -10.64 -10.25
CA GLN A 143 -15.01 -10.47 -10.50
C GLN A 143 -14.75 -10.45 -12.00
N ALA A 144 -13.92 -9.51 -12.46
CA ALA A 144 -13.51 -9.41 -13.85
C ALA A 144 -12.23 -8.55 -13.97
N PRO A 145 -11.57 -8.51 -15.15
CA PRO A 145 -10.58 -7.48 -15.43
C PRO A 145 -11.18 -6.07 -15.22
N PRO A 146 -10.38 -5.07 -14.80
CA PRO A 146 -10.88 -3.73 -14.48
C PRO A 146 -11.65 -3.10 -15.63
N GLN A 147 -11.17 -3.30 -16.87
CA GLN A 147 -11.82 -2.76 -18.07
C GLN A 147 -13.26 -3.25 -18.19
N THR A 148 -13.51 -4.54 -17.98
CA THR A 148 -14.85 -5.13 -18.02
C THR A 148 -15.69 -4.68 -16.83
N LEU A 149 -15.16 -4.80 -15.60
CA LEU A 149 -15.93 -4.52 -14.38
C LEU A 149 -16.39 -3.06 -14.31
N PHE A 150 -15.54 -2.10 -14.70
CA PHE A 150 -15.87 -0.67 -14.61
C PHE A 150 -16.65 -0.10 -15.80
N THR A 151 -16.72 -0.81 -16.94
CA THR A 151 -17.43 -0.35 -18.14
C THR A 151 -18.71 -1.13 -18.45
N SER A 152 -18.68 -2.46 -18.28
CA SER A 152 -19.80 -3.36 -18.58
C SER A 152 -19.95 -4.43 -17.48
N PRO A 153 -20.24 -4.02 -16.22
CA PRO A 153 -20.53 -4.96 -15.15
C PRO A 153 -21.82 -5.74 -15.46
N GLN A 154 -21.83 -7.02 -15.12
CA GLN A 154 -22.92 -7.95 -15.42
C GLN A 154 -23.96 -7.99 -14.29
N ARG A 155 -23.53 -7.87 -13.02
CA ARG A 155 -24.44 -7.94 -11.88
C ARG A 155 -25.11 -6.61 -11.61
N ASP A 156 -26.41 -6.65 -11.31
CA ASP A 156 -27.19 -5.44 -11.05
C ASP A 156 -26.70 -4.70 -9.79
N ARG A 157 -26.23 -5.44 -8.78
CA ARG A 157 -25.67 -4.83 -7.58
C ARG A 157 -24.37 -4.08 -7.86
N THR A 158 -23.48 -4.64 -8.69
CA THR A 158 -22.26 -3.97 -9.14
C THR A 158 -22.59 -2.70 -9.93
N LYS A 159 -23.58 -2.75 -10.85
CA LYS A 159 -24.05 -1.58 -11.60
C LYS A 159 -24.53 -0.46 -10.67
N GLN A 160 -25.39 -0.79 -9.71
CA GLN A 160 -25.91 0.16 -8.72
C GLN A 160 -24.79 0.82 -7.92
N PHE A 161 -23.84 0.02 -7.41
CA PHE A 161 -22.72 0.54 -6.64
C PHE A 161 -21.85 1.49 -7.47
N LEU A 162 -21.45 1.07 -8.68
CA LEU A 162 -20.59 1.89 -9.54
C LEU A 162 -21.29 3.18 -10.02
N SER A 163 -22.62 3.18 -10.19
CA SER A 163 -23.38 4.40 -10.47
C SER A 163 -23.32 5.38 -9.30
N ALA A 164 -23.63 4.90 -8.08
CA ALA A 164 -23.63 5.72 -6.89
C ALA A 164 -22.24 6.33 -6.59
N VAL A 165 -21.16 5.56 -6.81
CA VAL A 165 -19.79 6.07 -6.65
C VAL A 165 -19.46 7.15 -7.70
N LYS A 166 -19.93 7.01 -8.95
CA LYS A 166 -19.72 8.04 -9.98
C LYS A 166 -20.47 9.34 -9.70
N GLU A 167 -21.63 9.27 -9.06
CA GLU A 167 -22.45 10.44 -8.69
C GLU A 167 -21.91 11.17 -7.46
N ALA A 168 -21.14 10.48 -6.60
CA ALA A 168 -20.57 11.02 -5.38
C ALA A 168 -19.19 11.70 -5.55
N VAL A 169 -18.60 11.63 -6.76
CA VAL A 169 -17.31 12.24 -7.13
C VAL A 169 -17.55 13.41 -8.06
#